data_AF-A0A7C9DWY4-F1
#
_entry.id   AF-A0A7C9DWY4-F1
#
_cell.length_a   1.000
_cell.length_b   1.000
_cell.length_c   1.000
_cell.angle_alpha   90.00
_cell.angle_beta   90.00
_cell.angle_gamma   90.00
#
_symmetry.space_group_name_H-M   'P 1'
#
loop_
_entity.id
_entity.type
_entity.pdbx_description
1 polymer ?
#
loop_
_entity_poly.entity_id
_entity_poly.type
_entity_poly.pdbx_seq_one_letter_code
_entity_poly.pdbx_strand_id
1 'polypeptide(L)'
;MACVYIPVQNSEEEVRVALDQLPRDATDILDILKAEQAPLDLWLIIAREYFKQGKVEQFRQILEEGSGPEIEEYYADVRYERIAILNALGAYYSYLGKIETKQREKEEHFIQATQFYNRASRIDMHEPSTWVGKGQLLLAK
;
A
#
# COMPACT_ATOMS: atom_id res chain seq x y z
N MET A 1 17.59 13.48 9.36
CA MET A 1 17.37 12.20 8.67
C MET A 1 16.25 11.48 9.40
N ALA A 2 15.21 11.04 8.68
CA ALA A 2 14.13 10.26 9.27
C ALA A 2 14.48 8.77 9.16
N CYS A 3 14.22 8.01 10.22
CA CYS A 3 14.43 6.57 10.24
C CYS A 3 13.15 5.88 10.72
N VAL A 4 12.98 4.63 10.31
CA VAL A 4 12.05 3.69 10.94
C VAL A 4 12.83 2.53 11.53
N TYR A 5 12.22 1.88 12.51
CA TYR A 5 12.79 0.77 13.26
C TYR A 5 11.85 -0.41 13.07
N ILE A 6 12.35 -1.47 12.44
CA ILE A 6 11.60 -2.70 12.23
C ILE A 6 11.97 -3.64 13.38
N PRO A 7 11.02 -4.03 14.25
CA PRO A 7 11.29 -4.99 15.32
C PRO A 7 11.73 -6.32 14.73
N VAL A 8 12.79 -6.92 15.29
CA VAL A 8 13.23 -8.26 14.91
C VAL A 8 12.34 -9.29 15.59
N GLN A 9 11.88 -10.28 14.84
CA GLN A 9 10.93 -11.27 15.34
C GLN A 9 11.56 -12.08 16.49
N ASN A 10 10.84 -12.17 17.62
CA ASN A 10 11.28 -12.88 18.83
C ASN A 10 12.59 -12.34 19.45
N SER A 11 12.89 -11.05 19.25
CA SER A 11 14.06 -10.37 19.81
C SER A 11 13.69 -8.99 20.36
N GLU A 12 14.56 -8.42 21.18
CA GLU A 12 14.50 -6.99 21.59
C GLU A 12 15.25 -6.08 20.60
N GLU A 13 15.85 -6.66 19.56
CA GLU A 13 16.59 -5.93 18.53
C GLU A 13 15.68 -5.29 17.49
N GLU A 14 16.20 -4.26 16.82
CA GLU A 14 15.49 -3.54 15.76
C GLU A 14 16.42 -3.30 14.56
N VAL A 15 15.89 -3.49 13.35
CA VAL A 15 16.55 -3.10 12.12
C VAL A 15 16.25 -1.63 11.85
N ARG A 16 17.26 -0.78 11.93
CA ARG A 16 17.16 0.65 11.60
C ARG A 16 17.23 0.85 10.09
N VAL A 17 16.17 1.43 9.52
CA VAL A 17 16.10 1.78 8.10
C VAL A 17 16.12 3.30 7.94
N ALA A 18 17.10 3.82 7.21
CA ALA A 18 17.18 5.23 6.85
C ALA A 18 16.27 5.51 5.63
N LEU A 19 15.27 6.36 5.82
CA LEU A 19 14.22 6.62 4.82
C LEU A 19 14.76 7.33 3.57
N ASP A 20 15.82 8.12 3.71
CA ASP A 20 16.54 8.77 2.61
C ASP A 20 17.48 7.84 1.84
N GLN A 21 17.69 6.61 2.33
CA GLN A 21 18.60 5.62 1.75
C GLN A 21 17.90 4.30 1.47
N LEU A 22 16.61 4.34 1.15
CA LEU A 22 15.87 3.14 0.78
C LEU A 22 16.50 2.45 -0.46
N PRO A 23 16.54 1.10 -0.47
CA PRO A 23 17.02 0.33 -1.61
C PRO A 23 16.41 0.74 -2.94
N ARG A 24 17.06 0.39 -4.05
CA ARG A 24 16.49 0.61 -5.39
C ARG A 24 15.48 -0.47 -5.75
N ASP A 25 15.75 -1.69 -5.33
CA ASP A 25 14.84 -2.82 -5.48
C ASP A 25 13.94 -2.89 -4.23
N ALA A 26 12.62 -2.91 -4.43
CA ALA A 26 11.69 -3.01 -3.30
C ALA A 26 11.75 -4.40 -2.65
N THR A 27 12.24 -5.41 -3.37
CA THR A 27 12.35 -6.79 -2.89
C THR A 27 13.27 -6.86 -1.67
N ASP A 28 14.38 -6.12 -1.66
CA ASP A 28 15.32 -6.09 -0.53
C ASP A 28 14.65 -5.67 0.78
N ILE A 29 13.77 -4.66 0.74
CA ILE A 29 13.07 -4.21 1.95
C ILE A 29 11.84 -5.09 2.26
N LEU A 30 11.18 -5.63 1.24
CA LEU A 30 10.07 -6.56 1.41
C LEU A 30 10.51 -7.85 2.09
N ASP A 31 11.68 -8.37 1.75
CA ASP A 31 12.24 -9.57 2.38
C ASP A 31 12.45 -9.35 3.88
N ILE A 32 12.94 -8.18 4.28
CA ILE A 32 13.09 -7.80 5.70
C ILE A 32 11.72 -7.68 6.36
N LEU A 33 10.79 -6.95 5.75
CA LEU A 33 9.45 -6.74 6.31
C LEU A 33 8.69 -8.06 6.52
N LYS A 34 8.84 -9.01 5.61
CA LYS A 34 8.24 -10.34 5.71
C LYS A 34 8.94 -11.22 6.73
N ALA A 35 10.28 -11.29 6.67
CA ALA A 35 11.07 -12.12 7.58
C ALA A 35 10.83 -11.74 9.03
N GLU A 36 10.75 -10.44 9.31
CA GLU A 36 10.57 -9.93 10.67
C GLU A 36 9.09 -9.78 11.07
N GLN A 37 8.15 -10.17 10.20
CA GLN A 37 6.70 -10.01 10.43
C GLN A 37 6.35 -8.58 10.85
N ALA A 38 6.92 -7.62 10.10
CA ALA A 38 6.87 -6.21 10.43
C ALA A 38 5.43 -5.67 10.40
N PRO A 39 5.02 -4.88 11.41
CA PRO A 39 3.71 -4.23 11.43
C PRO A 39 3.37 -3.47 10.14
N LEU A 40 2.14 -3.59 9.66
CA LEU A 40 1.70 -3.02 8.37
C LEU A 40 1.78 -1.49 8.28
N ASP A 41 1.82 -0.77 9.41
CA ASP A 41 2.07 0.66 9.41
C ASP A 41 3.49 1.00 8.93
N LEU A 42 4.49 0.15 9.21
CA LEU A 42 5.85 0.29 8.67
C LEU A 42 5.89 0.09 7.16
N TRP A 43 5.10 -0.85 6.63
CA TRP A 43 4.95 -1.05 5.18
C TRP A 43 4.43 0.23 4.52
N LEU A 44 3.39 0.85 5.11
CA LEU A 44 2.81 2.10 4.65
C LEU A 44 3.80 3.27 4.71
N ILE A 45 4.58 3.39 5.79
CA ILE A 45 5.59 4.45 5.93
C ILE A 45 6.66 4.32 4.84
N ILE A 46 7.16 3.11 4.60
CA ILE A 46 8.20 2.84 3.61
C ILE A 46 7.65 3.07 2.20
N ALA A 47 6.46 2.55 1.88
CA ALA A 47 5.80 2.78 0.58
C ALA A 47 5.63 4.28 0.31
N ARG A 48 5.10 5.03 1.29
CA ARG A 48 4.94 6.50 1.18
C ARG A 48 6.27 7.19 0.91
N GLU A 49 7.36 6.71 1.51
CA GLU A 49 8.68 7.31 1.29
C GLU A 49 9.21 7.03 -0.13
N TYR A 50 9.04 5.81 -0.65
CA TYR A 50 9.30 5.53 -2.06
C TYR A 50 8.52 6.47 -2.98
N PHE A 51 7.22 6.66 -2.71
CA PHE A 51 6.38 7.57 -3.47
C PHE A 51 6.89 9.02 -3.44
N LYS A 52 7.28 9.53 -2.26
CA LYS A 52 7.86 10.88 -2.10
C LYS A 52 9.15 11.08 -2.90
N GLN A 53 9.93 10.02 -3.10
CA GLN A 53 11.17 10.04 -3.89
C GLN A 53 10.92 9.84 -5.40
N GLY A 54 9.66 9.77 -5.84
CA GLY A 54 9.30 9.51 -7.24
C GLY A 54 9.51 8.04 -7.67
N LYS A 55 9.78 7.14 -6.73
CA LYS A 55 9.99 5.71 -6.95
C LYS A 55 8.64 4.98 -6.92
N VAL A 56 7.79 5.27 -7.91
CA VAL A 56 6.37 4.88 -7.92
C VAL A 56 6.18 3.36 -8.05
N GLU A 57 7.05 2.67 -8.81
CA GLU A 57 6.96 1.21 -8.95
C GLU A 57 7.23 0.49 -7.63
N GLN A 58 8.20 0.96 -6.84
CA GLN A 58 8.51 0.40 -5.52
C GLN A 58 7.37 0.65 -4.53
N PHE A 59 6.78 1.85 -4.57
CA PHE A 59 5.56 2.14 -3.81
C PHE A 59 4.45 1.14 -4.15
N ARG A 60 4.19 0.92 -5.45
CA ARG A 60 3.16 -0.01 -5.93
C ARG A 60 3.47 -1.44 -5.50
N GLN A 61 4.70 -1.90 -5.71
CA GLN A 61 5.13 -3.26 -5.37
C GLN A 61 4.92 -3.56 -3.88
N ILE A 62 5.30 -2.62 -2.99
CA ILE A 62 5.13 -2.81 -1.54
C ILE A 62 3.65 -2.91 -1.15
N LEU A 63 2.79 -2.07 -1.73
CA LEU A 63 1.37 -2.12 -1.42
C LEU A 63 0.67 -3.34 -2.03
N GLU A 64 1.05 -3.74 -3.24
CA GLU A 64 0.53 -4.96 -3.88
C GLU A 64 0.86 -6.17 -3.01
N GLU A 65 2.12 -6.28 -2.57
CA GLU A 65 2.57 -7.33 -1.66
C GLU A 65 1.85 -7.27 -0.30
N GLY A 66 1.74 -6.08 0.29
CA GLY A 66 1.02 -5.83 1.55
C GLY A 66 -0.50 -6.06 1.46
N SER A 67 -1.03 -6.31 0.26
CA SER A 67 -2.42 -6.70 0.03
C SER A 67 -2.54 -8.12 -0.54
N GLY A 68 -1.46 -8.89 -0.58
CA GLY A 68 -1.44 -10.27 -1.07
C GLY A 68 -2.15 -11.25 -0.13
N PRO A 69 -2.56 -12.44 -0.60
CA PRO A 69 -3.29 -13.43 0.20
C PRO A 69 -2.56 -13.84 1.49
N GLU A 70 -1.23 -14.02 1.41
CA GLU A 70 -0.39 -14.38 2.57
C GLU A 70 -0.48 -13.32 3.67
N ILE A 71 -0.35 -12.04 3.30
CA ILE A 71 -0.44 -10.91 4.22
C ILE A 71 -1.87 -10.75 4.75
N GLU A 72 -2.90 -10.97 3.91
CA GLU A 72 -4.29 -10.93 4.36
C GLU A 72 -4.63 -12.01 5.40
N GLU A 73 -4.05 -13.21 5.26
CA GLU A 73 -4.23 -14.30 6.22
C GLU A 73 -3.48 -14.03 7.52
N TYR A 74 -2.21 -13.64 7.42
CA TYR A 74 -1.37 -13.42 8.60
C TYR A 74 -1.87 -12.23 9.44
N TYR A 75 -2.26 -11.11 8.82
CA TYR A 75 -2.74 -9.90 9.49
C TYR A 75 -4.28 -9.82 9.50
N ALA A 76 -4.97 -10.95 9.61
CA ALA A 76 -6.43 -11.00 9.48
C ALA A 76 -7.17 -10.16 10.55
N ASP A 77 -6.58 -10.00 11.73
CA ASP A 77 -7.08 -9.19 12.86
C ASP A 77 -6.74 -7.69 12.73
N VAL A 78 -5.76 -7.34 11.90
CA VAL A 78 -5.38 -5.96 11.62
C VAL A 78 -6.35 -5.34 10.62
N ARG A 79 -7.16 -4.39 11.07
CA ARG A 79 -8.20 -3.78 10.23
C ARG A 79 -7.71 -2.54 9.49
N TYR A 80 -7.21 -1.56 10.24
CA TYR A 80 -7.03 -0.20 9.75
C TYR A 80 -5.95 -0.11 8.67
N GLU A 81 -4.79 -0.71 8.93
CA GLU A 81 -3.64 -0.69 8.04
C GLU A 81 -3.92 -1.45 6.74
N ARG A 82 -4.64 -2.58 6.82
CA ARG A 82 -5.09 -3.33 5.63
C ARG A 82 -6.02 -2.48 4.76
N ILE A 83 -6.96 -1.78 5.37
CA ILE A 83 -7.82 -0.84 4.63
C ILE A 83 -7.00 0.31 4.04
N ALA A 84 -6.03 0.86 4.78
CA ALA A 84 -5.18 1.94 4.30
C ALA A 84 -4.34 1.52 3.08
N ILE A 85 -3.77 0.31 3.07
CA ILE A 85 -3.05 -0.25 1.91
C ILE A 85 -3.99 -0.35 0.69
N LEU A 86 -5.17 -0.95 0.87
CA LEU A 86 -6.16 -1.10 -0.20
C LEU A 86 -6.64 0.27 -0.72
N ASN A 87 -6.90 1.23 0.16
CA ASN A 87 -7.30 2.57 -0.22
C ASN A 87 -6.18 3.32 -0.96
N ALA A 88 -4.92 3.12 -0.59
CA ALA A 88 -3.78 3.70 -1.29
C ALA A 88 -3.62 3.13 -2.72
N LEU A 89 -3.79 1.81 -2.90
CA LEU A 89 -3.85 1.21 -4.24
C LEU A 89 -5.07 1.70 -5.04
N GLY A 90 -6.23 1.80 -4.40
CA GLY A 90 -7.43 2.37 -5.00
C GLY A 90 -7.19 3.80 -5.50
N ALA A 91 -6.55 4.65 -4.69
CA ALA A 91 -6.24 6.03 -5.05
C ALA A 91 -5.20 6.10 -6.18
N TYR A 92 -4.18 5.25 -6.14
CA TYR A 92 -3.17 5.15 -7.19
C TYR A 92 -3.79 4.82 -8.55
N TYR A 93 -4.59 3.77 -8.62
CA TYR A 93 -5.25 3.38 -9.87
C TYR A 93 -6.33 4.38 -10.31
N SER A 94 -7.03 5.04 -9.38
CA SER A 94 -7.91 6.17 -9.73
C SER A 94 -7.14 7.31 -10.41
N TYR A 95 -5.95 7.63 -9.91
CA TYR A 95 -5.10 8.66 -10.50
C TYR A 95 -4.61 8.26 -11.89
N LEU A 96 -4.13 7.02 -12.08
CA LEU A 96 -3.72 6.52 -13.39
C LEU A 96 -4.86 6.61 -14.41
N GLY A 97 -6.07 6.15 -14.06
CA GLY A 97 -7.23 6.26 -14.94
C GLY A 97 -7.61 7.70 -15.28
N LYS A 98 -7.37 8.66 -14.36
CA LYS A 98 -7.63 10.09 -14.60
C LYS A 98 -6.67 10.70 -15.63
N ILE A 99 -5.39 10.31 -15.60
CA ILE A 99 -4.36 10.89 -16.48
C ILE A 99 -4.17 10.12 -17.79
N GLU A 100 -4.71 8.90 -17.89
CA GLU A 100 -4.64 8.08 -19.09
C GLU A 100 -5.53 8.63 -20.21
N THR A 101 -5.00 8.57 -21.43
CA THR A 101 -5.64 9.11 -22.65
C THR A 101 -6.30 8.04 -23.50
N LYS A 102 -5.81 6.80 -23.43
CA LYS A 102 -6.37 5.67 -24.16
C LYS A 102 -7.54 5.10 -23.38
N GLN A 103 -8.72 5.13 -23.99
CA GLN A 103 -9.97 4.72 -23.36
C GLN A 103 -9.90 3.32 -22.71
N ARG A 104 -9.30 2.35 -23.39
CA ARG A 104 -9.17 0.96 -22.86
C ARG A 104 -8.32 0.90 -21.59
N GLU A 105 -7.14 1.52 -21.59
CA GLU A 105 -6.21 1.51 -20.45
C GLU A 105 -6.81 2.33 -19.27
N LYS A 106 -7.48 3.45 -19.59
CA LYS A 106 -8.26 4.24 -18.63
C LYS A 106 -9.32 3.39 -17.91
N GLU A 107 -10.11 2.61 -18.65
CA GLU A 107 -11.12 1.73 -18.07
C GLU A 107 -10.51 0.62 -17.20
N GLU A 108 -9.39 0.03 -17.64
CA GLU A 108 -8.66 -0.98 -16.87
C GLU A 108 -8.21 -0.43 -15.51
N HIS A 109 -7.66 0.78 -15.46
CA HIS A 109 -7.27 1.43 -14.22
C HIS A 109 -8.46 1.67 -13.28
N PHE A 110 -9.61 2.12 -13.80
CA PHE A 110 -10.78 2.31 -12.96
C PHE A 110 -11.39 1.00 -12.46
N ILE A 111 -11.28 -0.09 -13.23
CA ILE A 111 -11.66 -1.42 -12.77
C ILE A 111 -10.77 -1.83 -11.59
N GLN A 112 -9.45 -1.68 -11.71
CA GLN A 112 -8.52 -1.97 -10.61
C GLN A 112 -8.83 -1.14 -9.37
N ALA A 113 -8.98 0.18 -9.50
CA ALA A 113 -9.35 1.05 -8.39
C ALA A 113 -10.64 0.60 -7.70
N THR A 114 -11.67 0.25 -8.48
CA THR A 114 -12.95 -0.24 -7.96
C THR A 114 -12.76 -1.55 -7.17
N GLN A 115 -11.92 -2.47 -7.64
CA GLN A 115 -11.64 -3.73 -6.96
C GLN A 115 -11.01 -3.50 -5.59
N PHE A 116 -9.99 -2.64 -5.48
CA PHE A 116 -9.34 -2.34 -4.22
C PHE A 116 -10.28 -1.68 -3.20
N TYR A 117 -11.07 -0.68 -3.61
CA TYR A 117 -12.05 -0.07 -2.70
C TYR A 117 -13.15 -1.04 -2.26
N ASN A 118 -13.53 -2.00 -3.12
CA ASN A 118 -14.50 -3.03 -2.74
C ASN A 118 -13.90 -4.04 -1.75
N ARG A 119 -12.63 -4.40 -1.93
CA ARG A 119 -11.90 -5.21 -0.93
C ARG A 119 -11.81 -4.49 0.41
N ALA A 120 -11.50 -3.19 0.43
CA ALA A 120 -11.48 -2.39 1.65
C ALA A 120 -12.86 -2.39 2.35
N SER A 121 -13.95 -2.17 1.61
CA SER A 121 -15.31 -2.21 2.17
C SER A 121 -15.76 -3.59 2.66
N ARG A 122 -15.13 -4.68 2.21
CA ARG A 122 -15.39 -6.03 2.77
C ARG A 122 -14.76 -6.20 4.14
N ILE A 123 -13.65 -5.52 4.41
CA ILE A 123 -13.01 -5.52 5.73
C ILE A 123 -13.86 -4.68 6.70
N ASP A 124 -14.20 -3.45 6.31
CA ASP A 124 -15.11 -2.59 7.08
C ASP A 124 -15.88 -1.65 6.15
N MET A 125 -17.21 -1.80 6.10
CA MET A 125 -18.07 -0.98 5.24
C MET A 125 -18.27 0.44 5.77
N HIS A 126 -17.98 0.68 7.05
CA HIS A 126 -18.20 1.97 7.71
C HIS A 126 -16.94 2.83 7.74
N GLU A 127 -15.80 2.30 7.27
CA GLU A 127 -14.53 3.02 7.24
C GLU A 127 -14.62 4.27 6.32
N PRO A 128 -14.61 5.50 6.89
CA PRO A 128 -14.88 6.72 6.12
C PRO A 128 -13.86 7.00 5.02
N SER A 129 -12.60 6.63 5.24
CA SER A 129 -11.52 6.83 4.25
C SER A 129 -11.81 6.12 2.93
N THR A 130 -12.44 4.94 2.99
CA THR A 130 -12.85 4.17 1.80
C THR A 130 -13.94 4.88 1.01
N TRP A 131 -14.89 5.52 1.70
CA TRP A 131 -15.96 6.30 1.05
C TRP A 131 -15.41 7.54 0.34
N VAL A 132 -14.44 8.22 0.95
CA VAL A 132 -13.73 9.33 0.30
C VAL A 132 -13.06 8.87 -0.99
N GLY A 133 -12.32 7.75 -0.96
CA GLY A 133 -11.66 7.20 -2.14
C GLY A 133 -12.64 6.78 -3.25
N LYS A 134 -13.76 6.14 -2.89
CA LYS A 134 -14.84 5.81 -3.84
C LYS A 134 -15.46 7.05 -4.47
N GLY A 135 -15.69 8.10 -3.68
CA GLY A 135 -16.18 9.38 -4.19
C GLY A 135 -15.22 10.03 -5.18
N GLN A 136 -13.92 10.05 -4.86
CA GLN A 136 -12.87 10.56 -5.75
C GLN A 136 -12.79 9.76 -7.06
N LEU A 137 -12.90 8.43 -7.00
CA LEU A 137 -12.94 7.58 -8.19
C LEU A 137 -14.11 7.94 -9.12
N LEU A 138 -15.30 8.18 -8.56
CA LEU A 138 -16.47 8.57 -9.36
C LEU A 138 -16.31 9.94 -10.02
N LEU A 139 -15.65 10.89 -9.35
CA LEU A 139 -15.32 12.20 -9.94
C LEU A 139 -14.23 12.14 -11.00
N ALA A 140 -13.38 11.11 -10.97
CA ALA A 140 -12.29 10.93 -11.92
C ALA A 140 -12.72 10.28 -13.25
N LYS A 141 -13.85 9.55 -13.26
CA LYS A 141 -14.37 8.84 -14.43
C LYS A 141 -14.84 9.80 -15.53
#